data_AF-A0A934IZ95-F1
#
_entry.id   AF-A0A934IZ95-F1
#
_cell.length_a   1.000
_cell.length_b   1.000
_cell.length_c   1.000
_cell.angle_alpha   90.00
_cell.angle_beta   90.00
_cell.angle_gamma   90.00
#
_symmetry.space_group_name_H-M   'P 1'
#
loop_
_entity.id
_entity.type
_entity.pdbx_description
1 polymer ?
#
loop_
_entity_poly.entity_id
_entity_poly.type
_entity_poly.pdbx_seq_one_letter_code
_entity_poly.pdbx_strand_id
1 'polypeptide(L)'
;MILNLPHEVKGYCQRVLRRKYIVINQSLNENERRFICAHELGHMMLHKGFNHYFITRSTHFMIGKFERQANEFAVKLLSYGEQMEQGEPLAWYLSRCGIPEEMHNYYF
;
A
#
# COMPACT_ATOMS: atom_id res chain seq x y z
N MET A 1 -7.91 10.57 -3.42
CA MET A 1 -9.37 10.73 -3.62
C MET A 1 -10.06 9.52 -3.01
N ILE A 2 -11.18 9.72 -2.34
CA ILE A 2 -11.99 8.62 -1.80
C ILE A 2 -13.23 8.51 -2.69
N LEU A 3 -13.49 7.32 -3.26
CA LEU A 3 -14.59 7.08 -4.20
C LEU A 3 -15.28 5.76 -3.90
N ASN A 4 -16.52 5.60 -4.39
CA ASN A 4 -17.19 4.31 -4.41
C ASN A 4 -16.61 3.44 -5.53
N LEU A 5 -15.96 2.33 -5.18
CA LEU A 5 -15.34 1.39 -6.12
C LEU A 5 -15.96 -0.01 -5.97
N PRO A 6 -15.81 -0.92 -6.96
CA PRO A 6 -16.16 -2.33 -6.79
C PRO A 6 -15.50 -2.91 -5.54
N HIS A 7 -16.17 -3.86 -4.89
CA HIS A 7 -15.74 -4.40 -3.59
C HIS A 7 -14.35 -5.05 -3.63
N GLU A 8 -13.95 -5.59 -4.78
CA GLU A 8 -12.65 -6.23 -4.98
C GLU A 8 -11.50 -5.21 -5.11
N VAL A 9 -11.81 -3.92 -5.33
CA VAL A 9 -10.83 -2.86 -5.56
C VAL A 9 -10.69 -2.03 -4.28
N LYS A 10 -9.56 -2.19 -3.58
CA LYS A 10 -9.23 -1.41 -2.38
C LYS A 10 -8.70 0.00 -2.70
N GLY A 11 -7.91 0.13 -3.76
CA GLY A 11 -7.34 1.39 -4.24
C GLY A 11 -6.62 1.21 -5.57
N TYR A 12 -6.19 2.31 -6.17
CA TYR A 12 -5.32 2.31 -7.34
C TYR A 12 -4.65 3.68 -7.57
N CYS A 13 -3.54 3.67 -8.30
CA CYS A 13 -2.91 4.85 -8.86
C CYS A 13 -3.30 5.11 -10.32
N GLN A 14 -3.57 6.37 -10.65
CA GLN A 14 -3.81 6.79 -12.04
C GLN A 14 -3.05 8.08 -12.37
N ARG A 15 -2.56 8.18 -13.61
CA ARG A 15 -2.01 9.41 -14.16
C ARG A 15 -2.97 10.03 -15.17
N VAL A 16 -3.46 11.24 -14.89
CA VAL A 16 -4.31 12.02 -15.81
C VAL A 16 -3.65 13.38 -16.04
N LEU A 17 -3.44 13.75 -17.32
CA LEU A 17 -2.84 15.05 -17.70
C LEU A 17 -1.56 15.40 -16.91
N ARG A 18 -0.64 14.43 -16.79
CA ARG A 18 0.64 14.53 -16.04
C ARG A 18 0.50 14.67 -14.51
N ARG A 19 -0.72 14.68 -13.97
CA ARG A 19 -0.99 14.62 -12.53
C ARG A 19 -1.20 13.18 -12.10
N LYS A 20 -0.65 12.80 -10.95
CA LYS A 20 -0.84 11.47 -10.36
C LYS A 20 -1.91 11.56 -9.27
N TYR A 21 -2.81 10.58 -9.25
CA TYR A 21 -3.90 10.46 -8.30
C TYR A 21 -3.81 9.09 -7.64
N ILE A 22 -3.95 9.09 -6.32
CA ILE A 22 -4.23 7.89 -5.53
C ILE A 22 -5.74 7.89 -5.28
N VAL A 23 -6.41 6.84 -5.69
CA VAL A 23 -7.85 6.62 -5.45
C VAL A 23 -8.00 5.48 -4.47
N ILE A 24 -8.83 5.68 -3.45
CA ILE A 24 -9.05 4.72 -2.36
C ILE A 24 -10.54 4.45 -2.27
N ASN A 25 -10.90 3.20 -2.02
CA ASN A 25 -12.29 2.81 -1.84
C ASN A 25 -12.86 3.40 -0.55
N GLN A 26 -14.04 4.00 -0.64
CA GLN A 26 -14.76 4.58 0.50
C GLN A 26 -15.21 3.55 1.54
N SER A 27 -15.32 2.28 1.16
CA SER A 27 -15.75 1.20 2.08
C SER A 27 -14.70 0.85 3.14
N LEU A 28 -13.46 1.29 2.95
CA LEU A 28 -12.34 0.98 3.86
C LEU A 28 -12.40 1.84 5.13
N ASN A 29 -12.04 1.25 6.25
CA ASN A 29 -11.85 2.00 7.50
C ASN A 29 -10.60 2.89 7.43
N GLU A 30 -10.36 3.73 8.44
CA GLU A 30 -9.28 4.72 8.42
C GLU A 30 -7.88 4.09 8.31
N ASN A 31 -7.61 3.03 9.08
CA ASN A 31 -6.33 2.33 9.05
C ASN A 31 -6.10 1.64 7.70
N GLU A 32 -7.12 0.99 7.16
CA GLU A 32 -7.08 0.40 5.81
C GLU A 32 -6.80 1.47 4.75
N ARG A 33 -7.49 2.61 4.80
CA ARG A 33 -7.27 3.73 3.87
C ARG A 33 -5.84 4.26 3.98
N ARG A 34 -5.31 4.40 5.19
CA ARG A 34 -3.94 4.87 5.44
C ARG A 34 -2.92 3.90 4.86
N PHE A 35 -3.09 2.60 5.09
CA PHE A 35 -2.22 1.56 4.54
C PHE A 35 -2.26 1.52 3.02
N ILE A 36 -3.45 1.45 2.41
CA ILE A 36 -3.60 1.44 0.95
C ILE A 36 -3.02 2.71 0.33
N CYS A 37 -3.21 3.88 0.96
CA CYS A 37 -2.57 5.11 0.49
C CYS A 37 -1.03 5.02 0.45
N ALA A 38 -0.42 4.49 1.52
CA ALA A 38 1.02 4.29 1.61
C ALA A 38 1.53 3.27 0.57
N HIS A 39 0.79 2.19 0.34
CA HIS A 39 1.08 1.18 -0.68
C HIS A 39 1.06 1.78 -2.10
N GLU A 40 -0.01 2.49 -2.44
CA GLU A 40 -0.15 3.18 -3.74
C GLU A 40 0.93 4.25 -3.95
N LEU A 41 1.30 4.97 -2.89
CA LEU A 41 2.44 5.88 -2.91
C LEU A 41 3.76 5.14 -3.21
N GLY A 42 3.94 3.95 -2.64
CA GLY A 42 5.06 3.06 -2.94
C GLY A 42 5.17 2.76 -4.44
N HIS A 43 4.07 2.40 -5.09
CA HIS A 43 4.03 2.24 -6.55
C HIS A 43 4.44 3.52 -7.27
N MET A 44 3.91 4.68 -6.86
CA MET A 44 4.22 5.96 -7.51
C MET A 44 5.67 6.40 -7.39
N MET A 45 6.32 6.06 -6.28
CA MET A 45 7.69 6.45 -5.95
C MET A 45 8.73 5.48 -6.53
N LEU A 46 8.48 4.17 -6.39
CA LEU A 46 9.43 3.12 -6.78
C LEU A 46 9.31 2.73 -8.27
N HIS A 47 8.11 2.77 -8.84
CA HIS A 47 7.83 2.16 -10.16
C HIS A 47 7.46 3.23 -11.21
N LYS A 48 8.41 4.14 -11.52
CA LYS A 48 8.20 5.21 -12.51
C LYS A 48 7.95 4.63 -13.92
N GLY A 49 6.86 5.05 -14.57
CA GLY A 49 6.58 4.75 -15.98
C GLY A 49 5.51 3.68 -16.23
N PHE A 50 5.03 2.99 -15.19
CA PHE A 50 3.92 2.04 -15.33
C PHE A 50 2.58 2.76 -15.15
N ASN A 51 1.78 2.80 -16.22
CA ASN A 51 0.34 3.07 -16.11
C ASN A 51 -0.33 1.74 -15.75
N HIS A 52 -1.11 1.75 -14.67
CA HIS A 52 -1.78 0.62 -14.02
C HIS A 52 -2.52 -0.37 -14.96
N TYR A 53 -2.85 0.04 -16.19
CA TYR A 53 -3.50 -0.81 -17.19
C TYR A 53 -2.58 -1.81 -17.91
N PHE A 54 -1.25 -1.64 -17.88
CA PHE A 54 -0.35 -2.53 -18.64
C PHE A 54 0.04 -3.80 -17.87
N ILE A 55 -0.22 -3.85 -16.56
CA ILE A 55 0.30 -4.88 -15.65
C ILE A 55 -0.69 -6.04 -15.44
N THR A 56 -1.92 -5.99 -15.97
CA THR A 56 -2.91 -7.06 -15.78
C THR A 56 -2.84 -8.21 -16.80
N ARG A 57 -2.02 -8.15 -17.85
CA ARG A 57 -2.11 -9.16 -18.95
C ARG A 57 -0.86 -9.95 -19.34
N SER A 58 0.35 -9.61 -18.91
CA SER A 58 1.55 -10.26 -19.49
C SER A 58 2.56 -10.83 -18.49
N THR A 59 2.55 -10.44 -17.20
CA THR A 59 3.71 -10.67 -16.34
C THR A 59 3.33 -10.91 -14.86
N HIS A 60 2.61 -12.00 -14.59
CA HIS A 60 2.22 -12.40 -13.22
C HIS A 60 3.40 -12.37 -12.21
N PHE A 61 4.63 -12.64 -12.68
CA PHE A 61 5.84 -12.58 -11.86
C PHE A 61 6.29 -11.15 -11.48
N MET A 62 6.12 -10.17 -12.38
CA MET A 62 6.50 -8.78 -12.10
C MET A 62 5.50 -8.08 -11.19
N ILE A 63 4.21 -8.46 -11.27
CA ILE A 63 3.19 -8.04 -10.31
C ILE A 63 3.66 -8.38 -8.90
N GLY A 64 3.96 -9.65 -8.62
CA GLY A 64 4.36 -10.08 -7.27
C GLY A 64 5.60 -9.36 -6.72
N LYS A 65 6.56 -8.96 -7.57
CA LYS A 65 7.72 -8.17 -7.14
C LYS A 65 7.32 -6.73 -6.78
N PHE A 66 6.58 -6.06 -7.64
CA PHE A 66 6.19 -4.66 -7.41
C PHE A 66 5.20 -4.52 -6.25
N GLU A 67 4.25 -5.44 -6.11
CA GLU A 67 3.33 -5.50 -4.96
C GLU A 67 4.11 -5.69 -3.65
N ARG A 68 5.10 -6.59 -3.64
CA ARG A 68 5.99 -6.79 -2.48
C ARG A 68 6.74 -5.51 -2.12
N GLN A 69 7.34 -4.86 -3.12
CA GLN A 69 8.08 -3.60 -2.90
C GLN A 69 7.18 -2.47 -2.40
N ALA A 70 5.93 -2.40 -2.88
CA ALA A 70 4.95 -1.44 -2.40
C ALA A 70 4.50 -1.73 -0.96
N ASN A 71 4.31 -3.00 -0.60
CA ASN A 71 4.04 -3.41 0.79
C ASN A 71 5.20 -3.08 1.73
N GLU A 72 6.44 -3.41 1.35
CA GLU A 72 7.64 -3.04 2.12
C GLU A 72 7.75 -1.52 2.30
N PHE A 73 7.47 -0.75 1.24
CA PHE A 73 7.44 0.71 1.31
C PHE A 73 6.37 1.20 2.30
N ALA A 74 5.15 0.65 2.22
CA ALA A 74 4.05 1.05 3.10
C ALA A 74 4.36 0.76 4.57
N VAL A 75 4.88 -0.44 4.86
CA VAL A 75 5.30 -0.84 6.22
C VAL A 75 6.37 0.12 6.73
N LYS A 76 7.46 0.34 5.99
CA LYS A 76 8.55 1.25 6.39
C LYS A 76 8.10 2.69 6.56
N LEU A 77 7.16 3.17 5.74
CA LEU A 77 6.65 4.53 5.84
C LEU A 77 5.78 4.71 7.08
N LEU A 78 4.90 3.74 7.36
CA LEU A 78 3.95 3.84 8.47
C LEU A 78 4.59 3.56 9.83
N SER A 79 5.63 2.74 9.87
CA SER A 79 6.43 2.52 11.07
C SER A 79 7.56 3.54 11.26
N TYR A 80 7.70 4.51 10.35
CA TYR A 80 8.79 5.49 10.42
C TYR A 80 8.68 6.36 11.68
N GLY A 81 9.73 6.32 12.50
CA GLY A 81 9.78 7.05 13.78
C GLY A 81 9.14 6.31 14.94
N GLU A 82 8.47 5.18 14.69
CA GLU A 82 7.91 4.32 15.73
C GLU A 82 8.94 3.28 16.16
N GLN A 83 9.14 3.14 17.47
CA GLN A 83 9.97 2.07 18.04
C GLN A 83 9.09 1.02 18.70
N MET A 84 9.48 -0.24 18.54
CA MET A 84 8.83 -1.35 19.24
C MET A 84 9.23 -1.31 20.71
N GLU A 85 8.25 -1.37 21.60
CA GLU A 85 8.50 -1.37 23.04
C GLU A 85 9.08 -2.72 23.50
N GLN A 86 9.79 -2.72 24.64
CA GLN A 86 10.37 -3.95 25.17
C GLN A 86 9.26 -4.95 25.54
N GLY A 87 9.25 -6.11 24.86
CA GLY A 87 8.25 -7.15 25.07
C GLY A 87 6.94 -6.95 24.30
N GLU A 88 6.84 -5.91 23.47
CA GLU A 88 5.69 -5.69 22.59
C GLU A 88 5.65 -6.77 21.49
N PRO A 89 4.55 -7.53 21.33
CA PRO A 89 4.40 -8.44 20.20
C PRO A 89 4.40 -7.67 18.88
N LEU A 90 5.04 -8.21 17.83
CA LEU A 90 5.09 -7.57 16.51
C LEU A 90 3.70 -7.17 15.99
N ALA A 91 2.68 -8.02 16.19
CA ALA A 91 1.30 -7.72 15.78
C ALA A 91 0.75 -6.45 16.45
N TRP A 92 1.07 -6.21 17.73
CA TRP A 92 0.62 -5.03 18.47
C TRP A 92 1.34 -3.77 18.00
N TYR A 93 2.65 -3.88 17.81
CA TYR A 93 3.46 -2.81 17.23
C TYR A 93 2.94 -2.38 15.84
N LEU A 94 2.69 -3.36 14.95
CA LEU A 94 2.15 -3.09 13.62
C LEU A 94 0.76 -2.46 13.69
N SER A 95 -0.12 -2.97 14.55
CA SER A 95 -1.46 -2.42 14.76
C SER A 95 -1.41 -0.96 15.23
N ARG A 96 -0.50 -0.62 16.15
CA ARG A 96 -0.26 0.76 16.62
C ARG A 96 0.24 1.68 15.51
N CYS A 97 1.03 1.15 14.58
CA CYS A 97 1.46 1.87 13.37
C CYS A 97 0.35 2.00 12.31
N GLY A 98 -0.83 1.41 12.52
CA GLY A 98 -1.92 1.35 11.53
C GLY A 98 -1.62 0.39 10.37
N ILE A 99 -0.75 -0.60 10.60
CA ILE A 99 -0.34 -1.62 9.63
C ILE A 99 -1.15 -2.91 9.86
N PRO A 100 -1.79 -3.48 8.83
CA PRO A 100 -2.50 -4.75 8.95
C PRO A 100 -1.60 -5.91 9.38
N GLU A 101 -2.10 -6.82 10.22
CA GLU A 101 -1.32 -7.93 10.79
C GLU A 101 -0.78 -8.87 9.71
N GLU A 102 -1.50 -9.05 8.60
CA GLU A 102 -1.06 -9.84 7.45
C GLU A 102 0.23 -9.31 6.81
N MET A 103 0.65 -8.08 7.13
CA MET A 103 1.85 -7.45 6.60
C MET A 103 3.12 -7.73 7.41
N HIS A 104 3.07 -8.59 8.43
CA HIS A 104 4.24 -8.93 9.26
C HIS A 104 5.46 -9.41 8.46
N ASN A 105 5.25 -10.09 7.33
CA ASN A 105 6.33 -10.58 6.46
C ASN A 105 7.09 -9.48 5.72
N TYR A 106 6.61 -8.24 5.74
CA TYR A 106 7.25 -7.10 5.07
C TYR A 106 7.95 -6.14 6.04
N TYR A 107 8.00 -6.49 7.33
CA TYR A 107 8.68 -5.71 8.35
C TYR A 107 10.20 -5.96 8.40
N PHE A 108 10.63 -7.18 8.08
CA PHE A 108 12.03 -7.62 8.12
C PHE A 108 12.80 -7.35 6.82
#